data_AF-A0A7Y9GDR4-F1
#
_entry.id   AF-A0A7Y9GDR4-F1
#
_cell.length_a   1.000
_cell.length_b   1.000
_cell.length_c   1.000
_cell.angle_alpha   90.00
_cell.angle_beta   90.00
_cell.angle_gamma   90.00
#
_symmetry.space_group_name_H-M   'P 1'
#
loop_
_entity.id
_entity.type
_entity.pdbx_description
1 polymer ?
#
loop_
_entity_poly.entity_id
_entity_poly.type
_entity_poly.pdbx_seq_one_letter_code
_entity_poly.pdbx_strand_id
1 'polypeptide(L)'
;MAGEARAGAERVVGVITANISLAVGALFYMGWCYTNAVYGYFRVNPLDLEIGPTEYVLRSAGTVFSSTLVFGAIVWLIVTTLPQLRLTELIPGRAVPGFVRRPLHRAAALAGDPLARQRAGLMLLLAAGALVILSVTRITDNLYLTLALTAAGVLLLTRSAGTGAYAVGLITAAACALWATGVYAKDEGTAEAHEITRGLRTRTAVVVYTTKPLALSGPGVTAERLPKGNMYAQRYQGLRLLIGRAGRYYVLPVGWRPGVNATYLLRESDSMRIEILPGS
;
A
#
# COMPACT_ATOMS: atom_id res chain seq x y z
N MET A 1 32.47 -32.20 7.85
CA MET A 1 32.36 -30.96 8.67
C MET A 1 32.38 -29.68 7.80
N ALA A 2 33.36 -29.47 6.90
CA ALA A 2 33.37 -28.25 6.04
C ALA A 2 32.23 -28.20 4.98
N GLY A 3 31.81 -29.36 4.43
CA GLY A 3 30.73 -29.42 3.44
C GLY A 3 29.32 -29.14 4.00
N GLU A 4 29.06 -29.54 5.25
CA GLU A 4 27.77 -29.30 5.92
C GLU A 4 27.61 -27.84 6.34
N ALA A 5 28.70 -27.18 6.78
CA ALA A 5 28.71 -25.76 7.09
C ALA A 5 28.46 -24.90 5.83
N ARG A 6 29.04 -25.28 4.69
CA ARG A 6 28.82 -24.61 3.40
C ARG A 6 27.40 -24.78 2.88
N ALA A 7 26.85 -26.00 2.96
CA ALA A 7 25.45 -26.27 2.60
C ALA A 7 24.45 -25.53 3.51
N GLY A 8 24.78 -25.37 4.79
CA GLY A 8 24.02 -24.54 5.73
C GLY A 8 24.05 -23.05 5.37
N ALA A 9 25.23 -22.52 5.05
CA ALA A 9 25.40 -21.13 4.64
C ALA A 9 24.67 -20.81 3.31
N GLU A 10 24.78 -21.69 2.30
CA GLU A 10 24.09 -21.54 1.01
C GLU A 10 22.56 -21.58 1.18
N ARG A 11 22.03 -22.45 2.07
CA ARG A 11 20.60 -22.46 2.43
C ARG A 11 20.16 -21.16 3.11
N VAL A 12 20.93 -20.66 4.08
CA VAL A 12 20.59 -19.42 4.80
C VAL A 12 20.60 -18.22 3.84
N VAL A 13 21.62 -18.11 2.98
CA VAL A 13 21.70 -17.07 1.95
C VAL A 13 20.53 -17.17 0.96
N GLY A 14 20.17 -18.38 0.52
CA GLY A 14 19.03 -18.59 -0.36
C GLY A 14 17.70 -18.15 0.27
N VAL A 15 17.49 -18.49 1.55
CA VAL A 15 16.28 -18.08 2.28
C VAL A 15 16.23 -16.58 2.48
N ILE A 16 17.33 -15.94 2.90
CA ILE A 16 17.39 -14.48 3.10
C ILE A 16 17.12 -13.75 1.77
N THR A 17 17.79 -14.16 0.70
CA THR A 17 17.62 -13.56 -0.63
C THR A 17 16.18 -13.69 -1.11
N ALA A 18 15.56 -14.88 -0.97
CA ALA A 18 14.17 -15.09 -1.35
C ALA A 18 13.19 -14.22 -0.55
N ASN A 19 13.40 -14.07 0.77
CA ASN A 19 12.56 -13.22 1.62
C ASN A 19 12.70 -11.73 1.27
N ILE A 20 13.92 -11.27 0.97
CA ILE A 20 14.16 -9.88 0.55
C ILE A 20 13.50 -9.62 -0.81
N SER A 21 13.67 -10.53 -1.79
CA SER A 21 13.02 -10.39 -3.09
C SER A 21 11.49 -10.36 -2.98
N LEU A 22 10.91 -11.20 -2.12
CA LEU A 22 9.48 -11.21 -1.85
C LEU A 22 9.02 -9.89 -1.21
N ALA A 23 9.77 -9.38 -0.23
CA ALA A 23 9.47 -8.11 0.42
C ALA A 23 9.55 -6.94 -0.57
N VAL A 24 10.59 -6.88 -1.42
CA VAL A 24 10.74 -5.86 -2.46
C VAL A 24 9.59 -5.93 -3.46
N GLY A 25 9.22 -7.14 -3.91
CA GLY A 25 8.08 -7.35 -4.80
C GLY A 25 6.76 -6.89 -4.19
N ALA A 26 6.55 -7.17 -2.90
CA ALA A 26 5.37 -6.72 -2.16
C ALA A 26 5.33 -5.20 -2.03
N LEU A 27 6.45 -4.56 -1.70
CA LEU A 27 6.55 -3.10 -1.62
C LEU A 27 6.28 -2.45 -2.98
N PHE A 28 6.84 -2.99 -4.06
CA PHE A 28 6.59 -2.52 -5.41
C PHE A 28 5.10 -2.63 -5.77
N TYR A 29 4.49 -3.81 -5.56
CA TYR A 29 3.07 -4.04 -5.83
C TYR A 29 2.18 -3.07 -5.05
N MET A 30 2.50 -2.85 -3.78
CA MET A 30 1.74 -1.94 -2.93
C MET A 30 1.86 -0.48 -3.41
N GLY A 31 3.07 -0.03 -3.74
CA GLY A 31 3.30 1.31 -4.29
C GLY A 31 2.59 1.53 -5.63
N TRP A 32 2.53 0.49 -6.45
CA TRP A 32 1.75 0.48 -7.69
C TRP A 32 0.25 0.62 -7.43
N CYS A 33 -0.33 -0.19 -6.54
CA CYS A 33 -1.75 -0.13 -6.17
C CYS A 33 -2.14 1.26 -5.64
N TYR A 34 -1.34 1.83 -4.74
CA TYR A 34 -1.53 3.18 -4.22
C TYR A 34 -1.52 4.22 -5.35
N THR A 35 -0.47 4.22 -6.17
CA THR A 35 -0.29 5.20 -7.25
C THR A 35 -1.44 5.09 -8.27
N ASN A 36 -1.83 3.87 -8.64
CA ASN A 36 -2.93 3.63 -9.55
C ASN A 36 -4.27 4.11 -8.98
N ALA A 37 -4.50 3.96 -7.68
CA ALA A 37 -5.69 4.50 -7.03
C ALA A 37 -5.70 6.03 -7.06
N VAL A 38 -4.60 6.68 -6.69
CA VAL A 38 -4.48 8.15 -6.67
C VAL A 38 -4.69 8.74 -8.07
N TYR A 39 -3.88 8.34 -9.05
CA TYR A 39 -3.88 8.97 -10.38
C TYR A 39 -5.02 8.45 -11.27
N GLY A 40 -5.44 7.20 -11.08
CA GLY A 40 -6.58 6.62 -11.78
C GLY A 40 -7.89 7.37 -11.50
N TYR A 41 -8.04 7.90 -10.28
CA TYR A 41 -9.16 8.78 -9.92
C TYR A 41 -9.23 10.04 -10.80
N PHE A 42 -8.08 10.59 -11.19
CA PHE A 42 -7.96 11.74 -12.10
C PHE A 42 -7.84 11.34 -13.58
N ARG A 43 -8.12 10.08 -13.94
CA ARG A 43 -7.98 9.53 -15.31
C ARG A 43 -6.56 9.62 -15.87
N VAL A 44 -5.55 9.65 -15.01
CA VAL A 44 -4.14 9.62 -15.41
C VAL A 44 -3.61 8.22 -15.20
N ASN A 45 -3.05 7.62 -16.26
CA ASN A 45 -2.44 6.31 -16.16
C ASN A 45 -1.04 6.43 -15.54
N PRO A 46 -0.74 5.71 -14.44
CA PRO A 46 0.60 5.71 -13.84
C PRO A 46 1.74 5.32 -14.81
N LEU A 47 1.44 4.52 -15.84
CA LEU A 47 2.43 4.14 -16.86
C LEU A 47 2.90 5.35 -17.68
N ASP A 48 2.01 6.33 -17.91
CA ASP A 48 2.34 7.55 -18.67
C ASP A 48 3.17 8.53 -17.83
N LEU A 49 3.23 8.32 -16.51
CA LEU A 49 4.03 9.12 -15.60
C LEU A 49 5.49 8.68 -15.59
N GLU A 50 5.87 7.55 -16.20
CA GLU A 50 7.27 7.04 -16.17
C GLU A 50 7.80 6.89 -14.73
N ILE A 51 6.95 6.45 -13.81
CA ILE A 51 7.33 6.17 -12.42
C ILE A 51 8.25 4.93 -12.40
N GLY A 52 9.46 5.12 -11.87
CA GLY A 52 10.46 4.06 -11.80
C GLY A 52 10.15 3.03 -10.69
N PRO A 53 10.64 1.78 -10.82
CA PRO A 53 10.42 0.74 -9.80
C PRO A 53 10.87 1.13 -8.39
N THR A 54 12.02 1.80 -8.28
CA THR A 54 12.55 2.29 -7.00
C THR A 54 11.62 3.29 -6.32
N GLU A 55 10.95 4.14 -7.11
CA GLU A 55 10.05 5.17 -6.60
C GLU A 55 8.74 4.56 -6.10
N TYR A 56 8.23 3.51 -6.75
CA TYR A 56 7.12 2.73 -6.23
C TYR A 56 7.43 2.13 -4.86
N VAL A 57 8.62 1.54 -4.69
CA VAL A 57 9.06 0.99 -3.40
C VAL A 57 9.19 2.08 -2.32
N LEU A 58 9.70 3.27 -2.66
CA LEU A 58 9.81 4.39 -1.72
C LEU A 58 8.44 4.94 -1.31
N ARG A 59 7.51 5.09 -2.26
CA ARG A 59 6.15 5.58 -1.98
C ARG A 59 5.36 4.59 -1.13
N SER A 60 5.62 3.31 -1.28
CA SER A 60 5.11 2.21 -0.47
C SER A 60 5.56 2.30 1.00
N ALA A 61 6.78 2.76 1.27
CA ALA A 61 7.23 3.01 2.64
C ALA A 61 6.31 4.04 3.35
N GLY A 62 5.95 5.14 2.67
CA GLY A 62 5.03 6.14 3.22
C GLY A 62 3.66 5.58 3.61
N THR A 63 3.12 4.65 2.81
CA THR A 63 1.84 3.97 3.09
C THR A 63 1.96 2.91 4.20
N VAL A 64 3.09 2.18 4.24
CA VAL A 64 3.43 1.18 5.28
C VAL A 64 3.60 1.83 6.66
N PHE A 65 4.14 3.05 6.72
CA PHE A 65 4.33 3.78 7.97
C PHE A 65 3.06 4.45 8.52
N SER A 66 1.95 4.50 7.75
CA SER A 66 0.60 4.92 8.20
C SER A 66 -0.10 3.87 9.10
N SER A 67 0.66 3.30 10.03
CA SER A 67 0.28 3.02 11.42
C SER A 67 -0.54 1.80 11.88
N THR A 68 -1.00 0.85 11.05
CA THR A 68 -1.77 -0.30 11.65
C THR A 68 -1.38 -1.71 11.19
N LEU A 69 -1.09 -1.90 9.89
CA LEU A 69 -0.82 -3.23 9.34
C LEU A 69 0.57 -3.79 9.74
N VAL A 70 1.59 -2.93 9.79
CA VAL A 70 2.94 -3.32 10.23
C VAL A 70 2.94 -3.70 11.70
N PHE A 71 2.24 -2.93 12.54
CA PHE A 71 2.08 -3.25 13.96
C PHE A 71 1.32 -4.58 14.12
N GLY A 72 0.24 -4.79 13.38
CA GLY A 72 -0.51 -6.05 13.39
C GLY A 72 0.32 -7.26 12.94
N ALA A 73 1.09 -7.11 11.85
CA ALA A 73 1.95 -8.17 11.32
C ALA A 73 3.14 -8.47 12.23
N ILE A 74 3.76 -7.45 12.82
CA ILE A 74 4.84 -7.59 13.80
C ILE A 74 4.31 -8.22 15.08
N VAL A 75 3.17 -7.76 15.62
CA VAL A 75 2.51 -8.36 16.80
C VAL A 75 2.13 -9.81 16.51
N TRP A 76 1.62 -10.12 15.32
CA TRP A 76 1.31 -11.49 14.91
C TRP A 76 2.55 -12.37 14.81
N LEU A 77 3.64 -11.87 14.21
CA LEU A 77 4.92 -12.57 14.14
C LEU A 77 5.47 -12.83 15.55
N ILE A 78 5.43 -11.82 16.41
CA ILE A 78 5.81 -11.87 17.82
C ILE A 78 4.97 -12.92 18.57
N VAL A 79 3.65 -12.89 18.48
CA VAL A 79 2.74 -13.82 19.18
C VAL A 79 2.89 -15.27 18.70
N THR A 80 3.18 -15.48 17.41
CA THR A 80 3.30 -16.82 16.84
C THR A 80 4.70 -17.42 16.98
N THR A 81 5.76 -16.60 17.04
CA THR A 81 7.16 -17.06 17.10
C THR A 81 7.80 -16.97 18.48
N LEU A 82 7.42 -16.02 19.35
CA LEU A 82 7.96 -15.92 20.72
C LEU A 82 7.72 -17.16 21.59
N PRO A 83 6.58 -17.89 21.50
CA PRO A 83 6.40 -19.12 22.26
C PRO A 83 7.33 -20.27 21.80
N GLN A 84 7.91 -20.15 20.60
CA GLN A 84 8.82 -21.14 20.01
C GLN A 84 10.28 -20.85 20.38
N LEU A 85 10.59 -19.58 20.63
CA LEU A 85 11.83 -19.17 21.27
C LEU A 85 11.76 -19.64 22.71
N ARG A 86 12.55 -20.66 23.08
CA ARG A 86 12.64 -21.22 24.44
C ARG A 86 13.27 -20.21 25.42
N LEU A 87 12.71 -19.00 25.53
CA LEU A 87 13.12 -17.96 26.46
C LEU A 87 13.01 -18.43 27.92
N THR A 88 12.14 -19.39 28.20
CA THR A 88 12.05 -20.05 29.51
C THR A 88 13.30 -20.85 29.87
N GLU A 89 14.11 -21.29 28.89
CA GLU A 89 15.39 -21.96 29.14
C GLU A 89 16.54 -20.96 29.34
N LEU A 90 16.39 -19.70 28.91
CA LEU A 90 17.43 -18.66 29.05
C LEU A 90 17.27 -17.78 30.29
N ILE A 91 16.13 -17.81 30.98
CA ILE A 91 15.88 -16.97 32.16
C ILE A 91 16.07 -17.81 33.44
N PRO A 92 17.20 -17.65 34.17
CA PRO A 92 17.38 -18.32 35.46
C PRO A 92 16.25 -17.90 36.42
N GLY A 93 15.61 -18.91 37.02
CA GLY A 93 14.28 -18.86 37.63
C GLY A 93 14.08 -18.00 38.88
N ARG A 94 14.75 -16.86 39.03
CA ARG A 94 14.66 -16.00 40.22
C ARG A 94 14.17 -14.56 40.01
N ALA A 95 13.84 -14.13 38.79
CA ALA A 95 13.55 -12.70 38.55
C ALA A 95 12.27 -12.39 37.73
N VAL A 96 11.17 -13.16 37.87
CA VAL A 96 9.90 -12.79 37.21
C VAL A 96 8.69 -12.91 38.16
N PRO A 97 7.92 -11.82 38.41
CA PRO A 97 6.72 -11.82 39.25
C PRO A 97 5.62 -12.77 38.76
N GLY A 98 4.90 -13.42 39.69
CA GLY A 98 3.90 -14.47 39.43
C GLY A 98 2.69 -14.07 38.54
N PHE A 99 2.45 -12.77 38.37
CA PHE A 99 1.41 -12.23 37.48
C PHE A 99 1.72 -12.46 35.99
N VAL A 100 3.01 -12.49 35.60
CA VAL A 100 3.45 -12.75 34.22
C VAL A 100 3.56 -14.26 33.94
N ARG A 101 3.79 -15.07 34.98
CA ARG A 101 4.04 -16.52 34.87
C ARG A 101 2.81 -17.35 34.50
N ARG A 102 1.62 -16.97 35.00
CA ARG A 102 0.36 -17.70 34.79
C ARG A 102 -0.20 -17.63 33.36
N PRO A 103 -0.28 -16.46 32.70
CA PRO A 103 -0.69 -16.40 31.29
C PRO A 103 0.35 -17.06 30.37
N LEU A 104 1.65 -16.92 30.69
CA LEU A 104 2.75 -17.52 29.93
C LEU A 104 2.72 -19.07 29.99
N HIS A 105 2.44 -19.66 31.16
CA HIS A 105 2.28 -21.11 31.29
C HIS A 105 1.00 -21.65 30.63
N ARG A 106 -0.11 -20.90 30.65
CA ARG A 106 -1.33 -21.32 29.92
C ARG A 106 -1.17 -21.22 28.41
N ALA A 107 -0.49 -20.17 27.93
CA ALA A 107 -0.11 -20.04 26.52
C ALA A 107 0.87 -21.15 26.10
N ALA A 108 1.84 -21.50 26.96
CA ALA A 108 2.78 -22.61 26.72
C ALA A 108 2.10 -24.00 26.77
N ALA A 109 1.09 -24.20 27.63
CA ALA A 109 0.33 -25.44 27.72
C ALA A 109 -0.62 -25.64 26.52
N LEU A 110 -1.29 -24.57 26.07
CA LEU A 110 -2.05 -24.55 24.80
C LEU A 110 -1.12 -24.69 23.58
N ALA A 111 0.13 -24.23 23.69
CA ALA A 111 1.17 -24.44 22.69
C ALA A 111 1.82 -25.83 22.76
N GLY A 112 1.47 -26.71 23.68
CA GLY A 112 2.02 -28.08 23.76
C GLY A 112 1.18 -29.13 23.02
N ASP A 113 -0.14 -28.93 22.94
CA ASP A 113 -1.07 -29.94 22.44
C ASP A 113 -1.43 -29.70 20.94
N PRO A 114 -1.06 -30.60 20.02
CA PRO A 114 -1.33 -30.45 18.59
C PRO A 114 -2.82 -30.38 18.24
N LEU A 115 -3.69 -31.03 19.02
CA LEU A 115 -5.14 -31.06 18.78
C LEU A 115 -5.82 -29.74 19.16
N ALA A 116 -5.39 -29.10 20.25
CA ALA A 116 -5.87 -27.78 20.65
C ALA A 116 -5.49 -26.71 19.62
N ARG A 117 -4.28 -26.84 19.04
CA ARG A 117 -3.78 -25.94 18.00
C ARG A 117 -4.53 -26.09 16.67
N GLN A 118 -4.87 -27.32 16.28
CA GLN A 118 -5.67 -27.61 15.08
C GLN A 118 -7.11 -27.07 15.22
N ARG A 119 -7.73 -27.23 16.40
CA ARG A 119 -9.06 -26.68 16.70
C ARG A 119 -9.07 -25.16 16.68
N ALA A 120 -8.03 -24.51 17.23
CA ALA A 120 -7.89 -23.06 17.18
C ALA A 120 -7.72 -22.53 15.74
N GLY A 121 -6.91 -23.21 14.91
CA GLY A 121 -6.75 -22.87 13.49
C GLY A 121 -8.03 -23.02 12.69
N LEU A 122 -8.80 -24.09 12.92
CA LEU A 122 -10.10 -24.32 12.29
C LEU A 122 -11.14 -23.28 12.71
N MET A 123 -11.23 -22.96 14.00
CA MET A 123 -12.12 -21.91 14.52
C MET A 123 -11.77 -20.54 13.92
N LEU A 124 -10.48 -20.23 13.75
CA LEU A 124 -10.02 -19.00 13.11
C LEU A 124 -10.40 -18.95 11.63
N LEU A 125 -10.27 -20.06 10.90
CA LEU A 125 -10.66 -20.14 9.49
C LEU A 125 -12.16 -20.01 9.28
N LEU A 126 -12.96 -20.65 10.14
CA LEU A 126 -14.41 -20.52 10.12
C LEU A 126 -14.85 -19.11 10.52
N ALA A 127 -14.22 -18.51 11.54
CA ALA A 127 -14.48 -17.13 11.94
C ALA A 127 -14.07 -16.15 10.83
N ALA A 128 -12.92 -16.36 10.20
CA ALA A 128 -12.45 -15.53 9.10
C ALA A 128 -13.35 -15.65 7.87
N GLY A 129 -13.74 -16.88 7.48
CA GLY A 129 -14.70 -17.12 6.39
C GLY A 129 -16.07 -16.50 6.66
N ALA A 130 -16.57 -16.62 7.90
CA ALA A 130 -17.82 -15.96 8.31
C ALA A 130 -17.70 -14.44 8.27
N LEU A 131 -16.57 -13.88 8.72
CA LEU A 131 -16.32 -12.45 8.69
C LEU A 131 -16.13 -11.94 7.25
N VAL A 132 -15.55 -12.73 6.33
CA VAL A 132 -15.50 -12.44 4.89
C VAL A 132 -16.92 -12.36 4.31
N ILE A 133 -17.74 -13.38 4.58
CA ILE A 133 -19.14 -13.43 4.12
C ILE A 133 -19.96 -12.25 4.68
N LEU A 134 -19.75 -11.89 5.94
CA LEU A 134 -20.39 -10.73 6.57
C LEU A 134 -19.84 -9.40 6.03
N SER A 135 -18.55 -9.31 5.72
CA SER A 135 -17.90 -8.10 5.19
C SER A 135 -18.29 -7.76 3.75
N VAL A 136 -18.77 -8.73 2.96
CA VAL A 136 -19.39 -8.48 1.65
C VAL A 136 -20.63 -7.57 1.81
N THR A 137 -21.25 -7.52 2.99
CA THR A 137 -22.43 -6.67 3.27
C THR A 137 -22.13 -5.35 4.01
N ARG A 138 -20.91 -5.16 4.54
CA ARG A 138 -20.48 -3.92 5.23
C ARG A 138 -19.01 -3.64 4.89
N ILE A 139 -18.80 -2.84 3.85
CA ILE A 139 -17.55 -2.78 3.08
C ILE A 139 -16.35 -2.13 3.80
N THR A 140 -16.49 -1.42 4.91
CA THR A 140 -15.41 -0.46 5.27
C THR A 140 -14.47 -0.84 6.41
N ASP A 141 -14.85 -1.68 7.39
CA ASP A 141 -14.11 -1.65 8.67
C ASP A 141 -13.27 -2.88 9.05
N ASN A 142 -13.29 -3.99 8.29
CA ASN A 142 -12.59 -5.21 8.77
C ASN A 142 -12.02 -6.18 7.73
N LEU A 143 -11.96 -5.80 6.46
CA LEU A 143 -11.44 -6.67 5.38
C LEU A 143 -9.96 -7.07 5.57
N TYR A 144 -9.15 -6.23 6.22
CA TYR A 144 -7.74 -6.54 6.48
C TYR A 144 -7.58 -7.57 7.60
N LEU A 145 -8.42 -7.50 8.63
CA LEU A 145 -8.43 -8.45 9.74
C LEU A 145 -8.92 -9.82 9.26
N THR A 146 -9.95 -9.88 8.40
CA THR A 146 -10.43 -11.14 7.84
C THR A 146 -9.37 -11.87 7.04
N LEU A 147 -8.62 -11.14 6.21
CA LEU A 147 -7.55 -11.74 5.42
C LEU A 147 -6.37 -12.18 6.27
N ALA A 148 -5.98 -11.39 7.27
CA ALA A 148 -4.93 -11.76 8.23
C ALA A 148 -5.31 -13.02 9.03
N LEU A 149 -6.57 -13.13 9.47
CA LEU A 149 -7.09 -14.29 10.19
C LEU A 149 -7.19 -15.52 9.28
N THR A 150 -7.56 -15.34 8.01
CA THR A 150 -7.61 -16.43 7.01
C THR A 150 -6.21 -16.98 6.75
N ALA A 151 -5.24 -16.10 6.50
CA ALA A 151 -3.83 -16.47 6.30
C ALA A 151 -3.26 -17.20 7.52
N ALA A 152 -3.57 -16.70 8.73
CA ALA A 152 -3.16 -17.32 9.98
C ALA A 152 -3.78 -18.71 10.18
N GLY A 153 -5.07 -18.89 9.89
CA GLY A 153 -5.75 -20.18 10.01
C GLY A 153 -5.21 -21.22 9.02
N VAL A 154 -4.94 -20.82 7.77
CA VAL A 154 -4.32 -21.71 6.76
C VAL A 154 -2.93 -22.17 7.22
N LEU A 155 -2.09 -21.26 7.73
CA LEU A 155 -0.76 -21.58 8.26
C LEU A 155 -0.81 -22.54 9.45
N LEU A 156 -1.76 -22.34 10.36
CA LEU A 156 -1.94 -23.19 11.55
C LEU A 156 -2.42 -24.60 11.20
N LEU A 157 -3.35 -24.75 10.23
CA LEU A 157 -3.83 -26.06 9.80
C LEU A 157 -2.77 -26.84 9.03
N THR A 158 -2.06 -26.17 8.13
CA THR A 158 -1.14 -26.83 7.20
C THR A 158 0.20 -27.24 7.83
N ARG A 159 0.59 -26.64 8.97
CA ARG A 159 1.82 -27.01 9.71
C ARG A 159 1.77 -28.40 10.34
N SER A 160 0.58 -28.97 10.50
CA SER A 160 0.37 -30.33 11.04
C SER A 160 0.24 -31.41 9.96
N ALA A 161 0.11 -31.01 8.68
CA ALA A 161 -0.26 -31.90 7.57
C ALA A 161 0.92 -32.34 6.68
N GLY A 162 2.16 -32.20 7.17
CA GLY A 162 3.38 -32.53 6.44
C GLY A 162 3.97 -31.38 5.62
N THR A 163 5.22 -31.54 5.15
CA THR A 163 6.05 -30.48 4.54
C THR A 163 5.42 -29.86 3.28
N GLY A 164 4.74 -30.67 2.46
CA GLY A 164 4.09 -30.20 1.23
C GLY A 164 2.84 -29.35 1.48
N ALA A 165 1.97 -29.77 2.41
CA ALA A 165 0.78 -29.01 2.79
C ALA A 165 1.16 -27.67 3.43
N TYR A 166 2.20 -27.66 4.28
CA TYR A 166 2.73 -26.44 4.89
C TYR A 166 3.27 -25.45 3.85
N ALA A 167 3.99 -25.93 2.83
CA ALA A 167 4.49 -25.07 1.75
C ALA A 167 3.33 -24.42 0.97
N VAL A 168 2.30 -25.19 0.63
CA VAL A 168 1.09 -24.65 -0.02
C VAL A 168 0.39 -23.63 0.86
N GLY A 169 0.21 -23.93 2.15
CA GLY A 169 -0.41 -23.00 3.10
C GLY A 169 0.37 -21.70 3.28
N LEU A 170 1.70 -21.77 3.30
CA LEU A 170 2.58 -20.60 3.34
C LEU A 170 2.43 -19.75 2.08
N ILE A 171 2.40 -20.37 0.89
CA ILE A 171 2.22 -19.65 -0.38
C ILE A 171 0.85 -18.98 -0.42
N THR A 172 -0.22 -19.69 -0.04
CA THR A 172 -1.57 -19.12 0.02
C THR A 172 -1.63 -17.96 1.01
N ALA A 173 -1.06 -18.11 2.22
CA ALA A 173 -1.01 -17.05 3.21
C ALA A 173 -0.23 -15.82 2.71
N ALA A 174 0.91 -16.03 2.05
CA ALA A 174 1.69 -14.95 1.46
C ALA A 174 0.94 -14.24 0.33
N ALA A 175 0.24 -14.99 -0.54
CA ALA A 175 -0.59 -14.43 -1.60
C ALA A 175 -1.77 -13.62 -1.04
N CYS A 176 -2.45 -14.12 0.00
CA CYS A 176 -3.49 -13.38 0.70
C CYS A 176 -2.92 -12.11 1.34
N ALA A 177 -1.81 -12.20 2.07
CA ALA A 177 -1.18 -11.04 2.68
C ALA A 177 -0.78 -9.98 1.64
N LEU A 178 -0.22 -10.41 0.51
CA LEU A 178 0.12 -9.53 -0.60
C LEU A 178 -1.12 -8.86 -1.22
N TRP A 179 -2.22 -9.59 -1.37
CA TRP A 179 -3.46 -9.03 -1.87
C TRP A 179 -4.07 -8.04 -0.88
N ALA A 180 -4.06 -8.34 0.42
CA ALA A 180 -4.53 -7.44 1.48
C ALA A 180 -3.76 -6.12 1.48
N THR A 181 -2.44 -6.14 1.34
CA THR A 181 -1.64 -4.90 1.28
C THR A 181 -1.97 -4.09 0.02
N GLY A 182 -2.24 -4.74 -1.11
CA GLY A 182 -2.70 -4.07 -2.34
C GLY A 182 -4.06 -3.38 -2.17
N VAL A 183 -5.02 -4.04 -1.51
CA VAL A 183 -6.33 -3.45 -1.19
C VAL A 183 -6.17 -2.26 -0.24
N TYR A 184 -5.39 -2.41 0.83
CA TYR A 184 -5.11 -1.33 1.77
C TYR A 184 -4.51 -0.10 1.08
N ALA A 185 -3.49 -0.32 0.24
CA ALA A 185 -2.83 0.75 -0.48
C ALA A 185 -3.77 1.45 -1.47
N LYS A 186 -4.72 0.72 -2.07
CA LYS A 186 -5.74 1.29 -2.93
C LYS A 186 -6.70 2.18 -2.15
N ASP A 187 -7.12 1.76 -0.95
CA ASP A 187 -8.03 2.54 -0.11
C ASP A 187 -7.36 3.82 0.37
N GLU A 188 -6.11 3.74 0.84
CA GLU A 188 -5.31 4.92 1.20
C GLU A 188 -5.11 5.86 0.00
N GLY A 189 -4.77 5.31 -1.18
CA GLY A 189 -4.62 6.11 -2.40
C GLY A 189 -5.92 6.78 -2.85
N THR A 190 -7.06 6.15 -2.58
CA THR A 190 -8.39 6.74 -2.86
C THR A 190 -8.70 7.85 -1.87
N ALA A 191 -8.38 7.66 -0.58
CA ALA A 191 -8.51 8.68 0.44
C ALA A 191 -7.66 9.93 0.13
N GLU A 192 -6.40 9.72 -0.27
CA GLU A 192 -5.50 10.78 -0.74
C GLU A 192 -6.08 11.50 -1.96
N ALA A 193 -6.62 10.79 -2.95
CA ALA A 193 -7.24 11.41 -4.13
C ALA A 193 -8.43 12.32 -3.74
N HIS A 194 -9.22 11.89 -2.75
CA HIS A 194 -10.30 12.71 -2.19
C HIS A 194 -9.77 13.92 -1.42
N GLU A 195 -8.67 13.78 -0.68
CA GLU A 195 -8.02 14.90 -0.01
C GLU A 195 -7.48 15.93 -1.01
N ILE A 196 -6.79 15.48 -2.05
CA ILE A 196 -6.35 16.32 -3.16
C ILE A 196 -7.55 17.08 -3.75
N THR A 197 -8.69 16.40 -3.96
CA THR A 197 -9.90 17.03 -4.51
C THR A 197 -10.48 18.08 -3.57
N ARG A 198 -10.54 17.79 -2.27
CA ARG A 198 -11.01 18.73 -1.24
C ARG A 198 -10.10 19.96 -1.14
N GLY A 199 -8.79 19.76 -1.28
CA GLY A 199 -7.76 20.80 -1.25
C GLY A 199 -7.41 21.42 -2.61
N LEU A 200 -8.18 21.17 -3.69
CA LEU A 200 -7.82 21.64 -5.04
C LEU A 200 -7.60 23.16 -5.10
N ARG A 201 -8.41 23.93 -4.38
CA ARG A 201 -8.34 25.40 -4.38
C ARG A 201 -6.99 25.93 -3.91
N THR A 202 -6.48 25.39 -2.81
CA THR A 202 -5.22 25.78 -2.18
C THR A 202 -3.99 25.11 -2.79
N ARG A 203 -4.18 24.22 -3.77
CA ARG A 203 -3.09 23.55 -4.48
C ARG A 203 -2.37 24.52 -5.41
N THR A 204 -1.12 24.20 -5.75
CA THR A 204 -0.28 24.96 -6.67
C THR A 204 -1.04 25.34 -7.95
N ALA A 205 -1.14 26.63 -8.21
CA ALA A 205 -1.83 27.17 -9.37
C ALA A 205 -0.94 27.09 -10.61
N VAL A 206 -1.56 26.86 -11.77
CA VAL A 206 -0.89 26.83 -13.06
C VAL A 206 -1.53 27.85 -13.99
N VAL A 207 -0.70 28.67 -14.62
CA VAL A 207 -1.13 29.63 -15.64
C VAL A 207 -0.44 29.28 -16.95
N VAL A 208 -1.22 29.20 -18.01
CA VAL A 208 -0.72 28.76 -19.32
C VAL A 208 -0.84 29.89 -20.32
N TYR A 209 0.27 30.28 -20.92
CA TYR A 209 0.34 31.27 -21.98
C TYR A 209 0.56 30.56 -23.31
N THR A 210 -0.21 30.93 -24.33
CA THR A 210 -0.21 30.23 -25.61
C THR A 210 -0.20 31.21 -26.77
N THR A 211 0.51 30.88 -27.84
CA THR A 211 0.49 31.66 -29.09
C THR A 211 -0.77 31.41 -29.92
N LYS A 212 -1.38 30.22 -29.78
CA LYS A 212 -2.63 29.82 -30.44
C LYS A 212 -3.69 29.41 -29.40
N PRO A 213 -4.99 29.58 -29.69
CA PRO A 213 -6.04 29.15 -28.77
C PRO A 213 -6.03 27.63 -28.55
N LEU A 214 -6.04 27.20 -27.28
CA LEU A 214 -6.16 25.78 -26.88
C LEU A 214 -7.59 25.36 -26.57
N ALA A 215 -8.51 26.32 -26.42
CA ALA A 215 -9.91 26.09 -26.06
C ALA A 215 -10.08 25.27 -24.75
N LEU A 216 -9.16 25.42 -23.79
CA LEU A 216 -9.30 24.81 -22.46
C LEU A 216 -10.57 25.32 -21.79
N SER A 217 -11.41 24.41 -21.30
CA SER A 217 -12.76 24.70 -20.83
C SER A 217 -13.09 23.88 -19.59
N GLY A 218 -13.38 24.52 -18.47
CA GLY A 218 -13.68 23.78 -17.25
C GLY A 218 -14.12 24.70 -16.12
N PRO A 219 -14.56 24.13 -14.99
CA PRO A 219 -15.04 24.89 -13.86
C PRO A 219 -13.93 25.78 -13.29
N GLY A 220 -14.15 27.10 -13.39
CA GLY A 220 -13.20 28.13 -12.95
C GLY A 220 -12.02 28.39 -13.89
N VAL A 221 -11.98 27.75 -15.07
CA VAL A 221 -10.97 28.06 -16.09
C VAL A 221 -11.39 29.32 -16.83
N THR A 222 -10.51 30.32 -16.87
CA THR A 222 -10.73 31.57 -17.60
C THR A 222 -9.70 31.69 -18.72
N ALA A 223 -10.19 32.03 -19.93
CA ALA A 223 -9.36 32.29 -21.10
C ALA A 223 -9.38 33.78 -21.42
N GLU A 224 -8.23 34.44 -21.24
CA GLU A 224 -8.06 35.85 -21.50
C GLU A 224 -7.25 36.05 -22.78
N ARG A 225 -7.72 36.94 -23.67
CA ARG A 225 -6.98 37.32 -24.87
C ARG A 225 -6.04 38.48 -24.51
N LEU A 226 -4.74 38.28 -24.74
CA LEU A 226 -3.74 39.30 -24.46
C LEU A 226 -3.72 40.37 -25.57
N PRO A 227 -3.30 41.61 -25.26
CA PRO A 227 -3.18 42.69 -26.25
C PRO A 227 -2.26 42.31 -27.41
N LYS A 228 -2.58 42.83 -28.61
CA LYS A 228 -1.74 42.69 -29.81
C LYS A 228 -0.34 43.28 -29.53
N GLY A 229 0.71 42.57 -29.95
CA GLY A 229 2.11 42.92 -29.68
C GLY A 229 2.78 42.05 -28.61
N ASN A 230 2.01 41.29 -27.81
CA ASN A 230 2.57 40.25 -26.96
C ASN A 230 2.98 39.01 -27.76
N MET A 231 4.03 38.33 -27.30
CA MET A 231 4.45 37.03 -27.87
C MET A 231 3.35 35.98 -27.77
N TYR A 232 2.57 35.99 -26.68
CA TYR A 232 1.45 35.08 -26.46
C TYR A 232 0.12 35.75 -26.78
N ALA A 233 -0.79 35.01 -27.40
CA ALA A 233 -2.12 35.48 -27.77
C ALA A 233 -3.15 35.28 -26.67
N GLN A 234 -3.00 34.23 -25.85
CA GLN A 234 -3.95 33.89 -24.80
C GLN A 234 -3.26 33.47 -23.50
N ARG A 235 -3.98 33.71 -22.40
CA ARG A 235 -3.64 33.30 -21.04
C ARG A 235 -4.79 32.49 -20.45
N TYR A 236 -4.49 31.32 -19.91
CA TYR A 236 -5.43 30.47 -19.20
C TYR A 236 -5.11 30.43 -17.72
N GLN A 237 -6.12 30.71 -16.88
CA GLN A 237 -6.02 30.63 -15.42
C GLN A 237 -7.05 29.65 -14.84
N GLY A 238 -7.00 29.44 -13.53
CA GLY A 238 -7.93 28.54 -12.83
C GLY A 238 -7.55 27.06 -12.93
N LEU A 239 -6.32 26.75 -13.32
CA LEU A 239 -5.77 25.41 -13.34
C LEU A 239 -4.95 25.15 -12.06
N ARG A 240 -4.88 23.88 -11.67
CA ARG A 240 -4.21 23.36 -10.48
C ARG A 240 -3.31 22.20 -10.88
N LEU A 241 -2.06 22.24 -10.43
CA LEU A 241 -1.10 21.21 -10.75
C LEU A 241 -1.46 19.90 -10.05
N LEU A 242 -1.63 18.83 -10.82
CA LEU A 242 -1.76 17.48 -10.30
C LEU A 242 -0.39 16.85 -10.07
N ILE A 243 0.41 16.82 -11.13
CA ILE A 243 1.79 16.32 -11.13
C ILE A 243 2.51 16.87 -12.36
N GLY A 244 3.77 17.26 -12.20
CA GLY A 244 4.69 17.58 -13.29
C GLY A 244 5.79 16.51 -13.37
N ARG A 245 6.00 15.92 -14.55
CA ARG A 245 7.01 14.88 -14.76
C ARG A 245 7.47 14.81 -16.21
N ALA A 246 8.79 14.74 -16.43
CA ALA A 246 9.39 14.59 -17.76
C ALA A 246 8.86 15.61 -18.81
N GLY A 247 8.72 16.89 -18.41
CA GLY A 247 8.19 17.96 -19.28
C GLY A 247 6.68 17.87 -19.59
N ARG A 248 5.96 16.97 -18.91
CA ARG A 248 4.50 16.84 -18.96
C ARG A 248 3.89 17.33 -17.66
N TYR A 249 2.88 18.18 -17.77
CA TYR A 249 2.15 18.76 -16.65
C TYR A 249 0.70 18.32 -16.72
N TYR A 250 0.30 17.51 -15.76
CA TYR A 250 -1.10 17.13 -15.59
C TYR A 250 -1.76 18.18 -14.72
N VAL A 251 -2.80 18.82 -15.24
CA VAL A 251 -3.48 19.92 -14.56
C VAL A 251 -4.98 19.72 -14.54
N LEU A 252 -5.60 20.23 -13.48
CA LEU A 252 -7.02 20.12 -13.19
C LEU A 252 -7.64 21.51 -13.09
N PRO A 253 -8.84 21.75 -13.61
CA PRO A 253 -9.65 22.90 -13.24
C PRO A 253 -9.84 23.02 -11.71
N VAL A 254 -9.88 24.24 -11.18
CA VAL A 254 -10.04 24.50 -9.74
C VAL A 254 -11.32 23.88 -9.14
N GLY A 255 -12.38 23.74 -9.94
CA GLY A 255 -13.63 23.09 -9.53
C GLY A 255 -13.81 21.68 -10.09
N TRP A 256 -12.73 20.99 -10.45
CA TRP A 256 -12.78 19.68 -11.09
C TRP A 256 -13.60 18.67 -10.28
N ARG A 257 -14.44 17.92 -10.98
CA ARG A 257 -15.24 16.82 -10.44
C ARG A 257 -14.92 15.52 -11.18
N PRO A 258 -14.81 14.40 -10.43
CA PRO A 258 -14.59 13.09 -11.03
C PRO A 258 -15.73 12.72 -11.99
N GLY A 259 -15.38 12.17 -13.15
CA GLY A 259 -16.35 11.71 -14.15
C GLY A 259 -17.04 12.78 -14.98
N VAL A 260 -16.89 14.07 -14.64
CA VAL A 260 -17.52 15.18 -15.36
C VAL A 260 -16.49 16.03 -16.09
N ASN A 261 -15.37 16.35 -15.44
CA ASN A 261 -14.39 17.27 -15.99
C ASN A 261 -13.16 16.54 -16.53
N ALA A 262 -12.58 17.09 -17.59
CA ALA A 262 -11.35 16.57 -18.17
C ALA A 262 -10.13 16.91 -17.28
N THR A 263 -9.17 16.00 -17.27
CA THR A 263 -7.81 16.26 -16.80
C THR A 263 -6.96 16.62 -18.01
N TYR A 264 -6.26 17.76 -17.94
CA TYR A 264 -5.47 18.24 -19.06
C TYR A 264 -4.03 17.79 -18.94
N LEU A 265 -3.50 17.27 -20.05
CA LEU A 265 -2.08 17.03 -20.23
C LEU A 265 -1.49 18.19 -21.04
N LEU A 266 -0.60 18.95 -20.42
CA LEU A 266 0.14 20.02 -21.07
C LEU A 266 1.58 19.57 -21.26
N ARG A 267 2.16 19.91 -22.41
CA ARG A 267 3.57 19.67 -22.72
C ARG A 267 4.22 21.00 -23.03
N GLU A 268 5.40 21.20 -22.46
CA GLU A 268 6.19 22.40 -22.72
C GLU A 268 6.66 22.45 -24.17
N SER A 269 6.55 23.63 -24.80
CA SER A 269 6.92 23.86 -26.19
C SER A 269 7.19 25.35 -26.43
N ASP A 270 7.87 25.71 -27.51
CA ASP A 270 8.18 27.14 -27.82
C ASP A 270 6.93 28.01 -28.00
N SER A 271 5.79 27.39 -28.30
CA SER A 271 4.47 28.03 -28.43
C SER A 271 3.68 28.16 -27.13
N MET A 272 4.18 27.59 -26.02
CA MET A 272 3.48 27.51 -24.75
C MET A 272 4.42 27.76 -23.56
N ARG A 273 4.08 28.73 -22.71
CA ARG A 273 4.77 28.95 -21.43
C ARG A 273 3.86 28.57 -20.27
N ILE A 274 4.39 27.77 -19.35
CA ILE A 274 3.69 27.32 -18.15
C ILE A 274 4.30 28.05 -16.95
N GLU A 275 3.49 28.77 -16.21
CA GLU A 275 3.88 29.43 -14.95
C GLU A 275 3.27 28.68 -13.77
N ILE A 276 4.10 28.40 -12.78
CA ILE A 276 3.72 27.72 -11.54
C ILE A 276 3.66 28.78 -10.45
N LEU A 277 2.50 28.89 -9.80
CA LEU A 277 2.22 29.88 -8.77
C LEU A 277 1.78 29.17 -7.48
N PRO A 278 1.98 29.79 -6.30
CA PRO A 278 1.40 29.28 -5.06
C PRO A 278 -0.14 29.20 -5.18
N GLY A 279 -0.72 28.23 -4.47
CA GLY A 279 -2.18 28.15 -4.37
C GLY A 279 -2.75 29.29 -3.53
N SER A 280 -3.98 29.68 -3.84
CA SER A 280 -4.71 30.80 -3.23
C SER A 280 -6.02 30.34 -2.60
#